data_AF-K4AH86-F1
#
_entry.id   AF-K4AH86-F1
#
_cell.length_a   1.000
_cell.length_b   1.000
_cell.length_c   1.000
_cell.angle_alpha   90.00
_cell.angle_beta   90.00
_cell.angle_gamma   90.00
#
_symmetry.space_group_name_H-M   'P 1'
#
loop_
_entity.id
_entity.type
_entity.pdbx_description
1 polymer ?
#
loop_
_entity_poly.entity_id
_entity_poly.type
_entity_poly.pdbx_seq_one_letter_code
_entity_poly.pdbx_strand_id
1 'polypeptide(L)'
;MHHIPFTPSHKSSPYFATYVEDFTKPLSLSFRLFGNILADELVVVVLVSLVPLVVPIPVMFLGLFTSGIQALIFATLAAAYIGESMEGHH
;
A
#
# COMPACT_ATOMS: atom_id res chain seq x y z
N MET A 1 -40.44 -6.84 40.22
CA MET A 1 -39.46 -5.95 39.57
C MET A 1 -38.53 -6.79 38.69
N HIS A 2 -38.60 -6.61 37.38
CA HIS A 2 -37.81 -7.33 36.38
C HIS A 2 -36.41 -6.70 36.32
N HIS A 3 -35.42 -7.34 36.94
CA HIS A 3 -34.02 -6.95 36.80
C HIS A 3 -33.55 -7.43 35.42
N ILE A 4 -33.46 -6.51 34.47
CA ILE A 4 -32.84 -6.73 33.16
C ILE A 4 -31.31 -6.82 33.33
N PRO A 5 -30.68 -7.93 32.94
CA PRO A 5 -29.24 -8.00 32.76
C PRO A 5 -28.95 -7.83 31.27
N PHE A 6 -28.44 -6.68 30.83
CA PHE A 6 -27.87 -6.56 29.49
C PHE A 6 -26.70 -5.59 29.50
N THR A 7 -25.57 -6.08 29.98
CA THR A 7 -24.27 -5.65 29.48
C THR A 7 -24.07 -6.37 28.14
N PRO A 8 -23.99 -5.67 26.99
CA PRO A 8 -23.59 -6.34 25.76
C PRO A 8 -22.10 -6.66 25.80
N SER A 9 -21.80 -7.92 26.15
CA SER A 9 -20.54 -8.58 25.83
C SER A 9 -20.54 -8.95 24.33
N HIS A 10 -20.01 -8.07 23.46
CA HIS A 10 -19.57 -8.46 22.11
C HIS A 10 -18.59 -7.45 21.48
N LYS A 11 -17.47 -7.16 22.14
CA LYS A 11 -16.31 -6.49 21.52
C LYS A 11 -15.10 -7.44 21.52
N SER A 12 -15.29 -8.67 21.04
CA SER A 12 -14.23 -9.69 20.87
C SER A 12 -13.80 -9.88 19.42
N SER A 13 -14.00 -8.87 18.56
CA SER A 13 -13.40 -8.86 17.22
C SER A 13 -13.18 -7.44 16.71
N PRO A 14 -12.14 -6.75 17.19
CA PRO A 14 -11.49 -5.73 16.36
C PRO A 14 -9.98 -5.97 16.17
N TYR A 15 -9.38 -6.99 16.77
CA TYR A 15 -7.92 -7.20 16.71
C TYR A 15 -7.42 -7.76 15.38
N PHE A 16 -8.22 -8.63 14.75
CA PHE A 16 -7.84 -9.23 13.47
C PHE A 16 -7.84 -8.17 12.37
N ALA A 17 -8.89 -7.34 12.35
CA ALA A 17 -9.04 -6.27 11.37
C ALA A 17 -7.88 -5.27 11.45
N THR A 18 -7.46 -4.86 12.65
CA THR A 18 -6.32 -3.92 12.80
C THR A 18 -5.02 -4.51 12.26
N TYR A 19 -4.75 -5.80 12.54
CA TYR A 19 -3.56 -6.46 12.02
C TYR A 19 -3.56 -6.54 10.49
N VAL A 20 -4.69 -6.94 9.88
CA VAL A 20 -4.78 -7.00 8.42
C VAL A 20 -4.73 -5.60 7.82
N GLU A 21 -5.31 -4.59 8.45
CA GLU A 21 -5.33 -3.21 7.97
C GLU A 21 -3.94 -2.57 7.98
N ASP A 22 -3.12 -2.86 9.00
CA ASP A 22 -1.74 -2.38 9.10
C ASP A 22 -0.79 -3.06 8.09
N PHE A 23 -1.06 -4.31 7.71
CA PHE A 23 -0.36 -4.97 6.59
C PHE A 23 -0.93 -4.58 5.20
N THR A 24 -2.22 -4.28 5.11
CA THR A 24 -2.89 -3.98 3.84
C THR A 24 -2.54 -2.58 3.34
N LYS A 25 -2.33 -1.60 4.24
CA LYS A 25 -1.86 -0.25 3.89
C LYS A 25 -0.55 -0.26 3.06
N PRO A 26 0.54 -0.90 3.51
CA PRO A 26 1.78 -0.98 2.74
C PRO A 26 1.64 -1.89 1.51
N LEU A 27 0.88 -3.00 1.58
CA LEU A 27 0.64 -3.88 0.42
C LEU A 27 -0.09 -3.18 -0.74
N SER A 28 -1.13 -2.40 -0.43
CA SER A 28 -1.88 -1.59 -1.40
C SER A 28 -0.98 -0.54 -2.07
N LEU A 29 -0.01 -0.01 -1.32
CA LEU A 29 1.03 0.90 -1.79
C LEU A 29 1.99 0.24 -2.79
N SER A 30 2.43 -0.98 -2.50
CA SER A 30 3.31 -1.76 -3.39
C SER A 30 2.63 -2.09 -4.72
N PHE A 31 1.34 -2.44 -4.70
CA PHE A 31 0.57 -2.62 -5.93
C PHE A 31 0.47 -1.33 -6.77
N ARG A 32 0.42 -0.16 -6.12
CA ARG A 32 0.43 1.13 -6.82
C ARG A 32 1.76 1.39 -7.54
N LEU A 33 2.89 1.00 -6.96
CA LEU A 33 4.21 1.08 -7.63
C LEU A 33 4.32 0.10 -8.78
N PHE A 34 3.92 -1.14 -8.53
CA PHE A 34 3.92 -2.20 -9.53
C PHE A 34 3.06 -1.82 -10.74
N GLY A 35 1.88 -1.26 -10.50
CA GLY A 35 1.03 -0.73 -11.55
C GLY A 35 1.66 0.41 -12.33
N ASN A 36 2.47 1.27 -11.69
CA ASN A 36 3.13 2.39 -12.37
C ASN A 36 4.27 1.92 -13.29
N ILE A 37 5.07 0.92 -12.88
CA ILE A 37 6.12 0.33 -13.72
C ILE A 37 5.53 -0.56 -14.82
N LEU A 38 4.50 -1.36 -14.51
CA LEU A 38 3.79 -2.13 -15.53
C LEU A 38 3.08 -1.23 -16.54
N ALA A 39 2.43 -0.14 -16.09
CA ALA A 39 1.76 0.78 -16.99
C ALA A 39 2.75 1.42 -17.95
N ASP A 40 3.94 1.80 -17.47
CA ASP A 40 4.99 2.30 -18.35
C ASP A 40 5.40 1.28 -19.40
N GLU A 41 5.70 0.05 -18.98
CA GLU A 41 6.13 -1.01 -19.90
C GLU A 41 5.04 -1.37 -20.92
N LEU A 42 3.78 -1.46 -20.49
CA LEU A 42 2.64 -1.68 -21.39
C LEU A 42 2.41 -0.48 -22.32
N VAL A 43 2.57 0.75 -21.84
CA VAL A 43 2.46 1.96 -22.66
C VAL A 43 3.55 2.00 -23.73
N VAL A 44 4.79 1.66 -23.40
CA VAL A 44 5.89 1.58 -24.36
C VAL A 44 5.60 0.52 -25.43
N VAL A 45 5.13 -0.67 -25.04
CA VAL A 45 4.76 -1.74 -25.99
C VAL A 45 3.62 -1.30 -26.92
N VAL A 46 2.57 -0.68 -26.38
CA VAL A 46 1.41 -0.21 -27.15
C VAL A 46 1.78 0.96 -28.06
N LEU A 47 2.60 1.93 -27.60
CA LEU A 47 3.00 3.10 -28.38
C LEU A 47 4.00 2.76 -29.49
N VAL A 48 4.93 1.83 -29.24
CA VAL A 48 5.79 1.26 -30.30
C VAL A 48 4.96 0.63 -31.41
N SER A 49 3.80 0.07 -31.07
CA SER A 49 2.89 -0.52 -32.04
C SER A 49 2.00 0.49 -32.80
N LEU A 50 1.91 1.78 -32.39
CA LEU A 50 0.81 2.66 -32.84
C LEU A 50 1.11 4.11 -33.28
N VAL A 51 2.31 4.73 -33.08
CA VAL A 51 2.68 6.18 -33.33
C VAL A 51 2.65 7.06 -32.04
N PRO A 52 3.18 8.31 -32.03
CA PRO A 52 4.58 8.73 -31.86
C PRO A 52 5.02 8.90 -30.37
N LEU A 53 6.31 8.65 -30.12
CA LEU A 53 6.99 8.43 -28.84
C LEU A 53 7.09 9.61 -27.84
N VAL A 54 6.57 10.81 -28.15
CA VAL A 54 6.97 12.06 -27.44
C VAL A 54 6.11 12.40 -26.22
N VAL A 55 4.81 12.07 -26.24
CA VAL A 55 3.88 12.31 -25.11
C VAL A 55 4.15 11.48 -23.85
N PRO A 56 4.59 10.19 -23.90
CA PRO A 56 4.79 9.40 -22.69
C PRO A 56 6.01 9.83 -21.86
N ILE A 57 7.04 10.46 -22.46
CA ILE A 57 8.32 10.73 -21.79
C ILE A 57 8.18 11.60 -20.53
N PRO A 58 7.46 12.74 -20.53
CA PRO A 58 7.31 13.55 -19.32
C PRO A 58 6.42 12.89 -18.28
N VAL A 59 5.41 12.13 -18.73
CA VAL A 59 4.45 11.43 -17.86
C VAL A 59 5.14 10.28 -17.13
N MET A 60 6.00 9.54 -17.82
CA MET A 60 6.92 8.54 -17.25
C MET A 60 7.74 9.12 -16.11
N PHE A 61 8.40 10.25 -16.36
CA PHE A 61 9.31 10.84 -15.38
C PHE A 61 8.57 11.29 -14.12
N LEU A 62 7.42 11.94 -14.29
CA LEU A 62 6.56 12.34 -13.17
C LEU A 62 6.00 11.12 -12.43
N GLY A 63 5.59 10.06 -13.15
CA GLY A 63 5.13 8.80 -12.57
C GLY A 63 6.23 8.11 -11.74
N LEU A 64 7.43 7.99 -12.29
CA LEU A 64 8.58 7.38 -11.62
C LEU A 64 8.97 8.17 -10.37
N PHE A 65 9.00 9.51 -10.44
CA PHE A 65 9.27 10.36 -9.28
C PHE A 65 8.26 10.15 -8.15
N THR A 66 6.97 10.14 -8.48
CA THR A 66 5.89 9.93 -7.51
C THR A 66 5.95 8.52 -6.92
N SER A 67 6.28 7.52 -7.75
CA SER A 67 6.46 6.13 -7.31
C SER A 67 7.67 5.97 -6.38
N GLY A 68 8.77 6.70 -6.61
CA GLY A 68 9.95 6.68 -5.74
C GLY A 68 9.65 7.18 -4.33
N ILE A 69 8.91 8.28 -4.19
CA ILE A 69 8.44 8.78 -2.88
C ILE A 69 7.58 7.72 -2.18
N GLN A 70 6.74 7.05 -2.96
CA GLN A 70 5.83 6.04 -2.45
C GLN A 70 6.56 4.75 -2.00
N ALA A 71 7.64 4.34 -2.67
CA ALA A 71 8.56 3.28 -2.20
C ALA A 71 9.29 3.67 -0.91
N LEU A 72 9.75 4.92 -0.80
CA LEU A 72 10.44 5.41 0.39
C LEU A 72 9.54 5.34 1.64
N ILE A 73 8.27 5.72 1.49
CA ILE A 73 7.28 5.65 2.57
C ILE A 73 7.04 4.19 2.97
N PHE A 74 6.91 3.28 1.99
CA PHE A 74 6.78 1.85 2.26
C PHE A 74 8.00 1.29 3.02
N ALA A 75 9.21 1.59 2.56
CA ALA A 75 10.45 1.14 3.20
C ALA A 75 10.57 1.68 4.63
N THR A 76 10.17 2.94 4.86
CA THR A 76 10.13 3.54 6.20
C THR A 76 9.13 2.84 7.11
N LEU A 77 7.92 2.54 6.63
CA LEU A 77 6.91 1.81 7.41
C LEU A 77 7.33 0.36 7.70
N ALA A 78 7.94 -0.32 6.73
CA ALA A 78 8.47 -1.67 6.91
C ALA A 78 9.63 -1.69 7.92
N ALA A 79 10.53 -0.72 7.85
CA ALA A 79 11.61 -0.56 8.81
C ALA A 79 11.09 -0.26 10.22
N ALA A 80 10.07 0.58 10.35
CA ALA A 80 9.40 0.85 11.62
C ALA A 80 8.74 -0.40 12.20
N TYR A 81 8.06 -1.20 11.36
CA TYR A 81 7.44 -2.46 11.78
C TYR A 81 8.48 -3.50 12.25
N ILE A 82 9.61 -3.60 11.55
CA ILE A 82 10.74 -4.46 11.96
C ILE A 82 11.31 -3.98 13.30
N GLY A 83 11.52 -2.66 13.46
CA GLY A 83 11.98 -2.07 14.72
C GLY A 83 11.03 -2.38 15.89
N GLU A 84 9.73 -2.16 15.71
CA GLU A 84 8.72 -2.42 16.74
C GLU A 84 8.58 -3.91 17.08
N SER A 85 8.70 -4.79 16.07
CA SER A 85 8.72 -6.24 16.28
C SER A 85 9.99 -6.72 17.01
N MET A 86 11.12 -6.02 16.81
CA MET A 86 12.38 -6.31 17.51
C MET A 86 12.37 -5.82 18.97
N GLU A 87 11.64 -4.74 19.25
CA GLU A 87 11.52 -4.15 20.60
C GLU A 87 10.52 -4.90 21.49
N GLY A 88 9.54 -5.60 20.89
CA GLY A 88 8.58 -6.46 21.59
C GLY A 88 9.11 -7.80 22.09
N HIS A 89 10.43 -8.04 22.01
CA HIS A 89 11.06 -9.32 22.38
C HIS A 89 11.97 -9.22 23.61
N HIS A 90 11.65 -8.33 24.57
CA HIS A 90 12.17 -8.33 25.95
C HIS A 90 11.05 -8.04 26.96
#